data_AF-A0A354BLX2-F1
#
_entry.id   AF-A0A354BLX2-F1
#
_cell.length_a   1.000
_cell.length_b   1.000
_cell.length_c   1.000
_cell.angle_alpha   90.00
_cell.angle_beta   90.00
_cell.angle_gamma   90.00
#
_symmetry.space_group_name_H-M   'P 1'
#
loop_
_entity.id
_entity.type
_entity.pdbx_description
1 polymer ?
#
loop_
_entity_poly.entity_id
_entity_poly.type
_entity_poly.pdbx_seq_one_letter_code
_entity_poly.pdbx_strand_id
1 'polypeptide(L)'
;MNIPGFPNRQGLYDPQHEKDSCGIGFVVNIKGKKSHDIVRKGLQVLENLTHRGAQGADAHTGDGAGILLQIPHAFLKRVAGDTGVVLPEVGEYGVGQLFLPP
;
A
#
# COMPACT_ATOMS: atom_id res chain seq x y z
N MET A 1 34.87 -2.58 6.79
CA MET A 1 34.10 -3.71 7.35
C MET A 1 33.26 -4.29 6.24
N ASN A 2 33.17 -5.61 6.12
CA ASN A 2 32.38 -6.24 5.09
C ASN A 2 30.95 -6.42 5.61
N ILE A 3 29.98 -5.68 5.06
CA ILE A 3 28.57 -5.75 5.49
C ILE A 3 27.88 -6.79 4.59
N PRO A 4 27.31 -7.88 5.15
CA PRO A 4 26.65 -8.92 4.36
C PRO A 4 25.53 -8.34 3.48
N GLY A 5 25.47 -8.76 2.22
CA GLY A 5 24.45 -8.30 1.26
C GLY A 5 24.81 -7.05 0.46
N PHE A 6 25.93 -6.38 0.76
CA PHE A 6 26.39 -5.19 0.05
C PHE A 6 27.77 -5.42 -0.61
N PRO A 7 28.10 -4.71 -1.71
CA PRO A 7 29.43 -4.76 -2.30
C PRO A 7 30.54 -4.33 -1.31
N ASN A 8 31.78 -4.77 -1.54
CA ASN A 8 32.93 -4.23 -0.80
C ASN A 8 33.11 -2.73 -1.08
N ARG A 9 33.73 -2.00 -0.14
CA ARG A 9 34.10 -0.59 -0.33
C ARG A 9 34.96 -0.44 -1.60
N GLN A 10 34.54 0.43 -2.52
CA GLN A 10 35.22 0.65 -3.80
C GLN A 10 35.00 2.08 -4.31
N GLY A 11 36.07 2.76 -4.73
CA GLY A 11 35.99 4.16 -5.14
C GLY A 11 35.37 5.07 -4.06
N LEU A 12 34.33 5.83 -4.41
CA LEU A 12 33.57 6.69 -3.48
C LEU A 12 32.47 5.94 -2.72
N TYR A 13 32.19 4.67 -3.06
CA TYR A 13 31.16 3.89 -2.40
C TYR A 13 31.68 3.33 -1.06
N ASP A 14 30.96 3.61 0.03
CA ASP A 14 31.18 3.04 1.36
C ASP A 14 29.90 2.33 1.83
N PRO A 15 29.92 1.00 2.05
CA PRO A 15 28.75 0.24 2.49
C PRO A 15 28.15 0.76 3.79
N GLN A 16 28.92 1.47 4.62
CA GLN A 16 28.42 2.08 5.87
C GLN A 16 27.41 3.20 5.63
N HIS A 17 27.33 3.75 4.42
CA HIS A 17 26.41 4.81 4.05
C HIS A 17 25.24 4.34 3.18
N GLU A 18 25.15 3.05 2.85
CA GLU A 18 24.07 2.49 2.05
C GLU A 18 22.74 2.55 2.83
N LYS A 19 21.68 3.06 2.20
CA LYS A 19 20.36 3.24 2.84
C LYS A 19 19.25 2.88 1.87
N ASP A 20 18.59 1.75 2.14
CA ASP A 20 17.35 1.39 1.45
C ASP A 20 16.17 2.18 2.05
N SER A 21 15.37 2.78 1.18
CA SER A 21 14.32 3.73 1.55
C SER A 21 12.98 3.27 0.99
N CYS A 22 12.37 2.29 1.66
CA CYS A 22 10.96 1.93 1.47
C CYS A 22 10.24 1.81 2.83
N GLY A 23 9.07 2.43 2.96
CA GLY A 23 8.24 2.39 4.16
C GLY A 23 7.09 1.39 4.05
N ILE A 24 6.86 0.59 5.10
CA ILE A 24 5.67 -0.25 5.24
C ILE A 24 5.10 -0.12 6.65
N GLY A 25 3.79 -0.23 6.78
CA GLY A 25 3.10 -0.36 8.06
C GLY A 25 1.78 -1.08 7.89
N PHE A 26 1.21 -1.52 9.02
CA PHE A 26 -0.10 -2.16 9.05
C PHE A 26 -0.89 -1.68 10.25
N VAL A 27 -2.22 -1.72 10.12
CA VAL A 27 -3.15 -1.37 11.20
C VAL A 27 -4.14 -2.51 11.34
N VAL A 28 -4.33 -2.99 12.56
CA VAL A 28 -5.24 -4.09 12.85
C VAL A 28 -6.14 -3.75 14.04
N ASN A 29 -7.39 -4.18 13.98
CA ASN A 29 -8.25 -4.23 15.14
C ASN A 29 -8.16 -5.62 15.78
N ILE A 30 -7.52 -5.71 16.94
CA ILE A 30 -7.28 -6.98 17.65
C ILE A 30 -8.56 -7.72 18.05
N LYS A 31 -9.71 -7.04 18.08
CA LYS A 31 -11.02 -7.63 18.37
C LYS A 31 -11.76 -8.05 17.10
N GLY A 32 -11.14 -7.95 15.93
CA GLY A 32 -11.73 -8.31 14.63
C GLY A 32 -12.86 -7.40 14.17
N LYS A 33 -13.08 -6.23 14.81
CA LYS A 33 -14.16 -5.32 14.44
C LYS A 33 -13.80 -4.52 13.19
N LYS A 34 -14.59 -4.65 12.13
CA LYS A 34 -14.48 -3.87 10.89
C LYS A 34 -14.88 -2.40 11.16
N SER A 35 -14.07 -1.45 10.70
CA SER A 35 -14.34 -0.02 10.81
C SER A 35 -13.59 0.77 9.74
N HIS A 36 -14.21 1.83 9.24
CA HIS A 36 -13.55 2.79 8.36
C HIS A 36 -12.38 3.53 9.04
N ASP A 37 -12.35 3.53 10.37
CA ASP A 37 -11.23 4.07 11.14
C ASP A 37 -9.88 3.41 10.81
N ILE A 38 -9.87 2.10 10.55
CA ILE A 38 -8.64 1.36 10.17
C ILE A 38 -8.11 1.84 8.82
N VAL A 39 -9.01 2.12 7.87
CA VAL A 39 -8.63 2.65 6.55
C VAL A 39 -7.99 4.02 6.71
N ARG A 40 -8.61 4.93 7.48
CA ARG A 40 -8.05 6.26 7.77
C ARG A 40 -6.68 6.18 8.42
N LYS A 41 -6.50 5.28 9.40
CA LYS A 41 -5.20 5.05 10.03
C LYS A 41 -4.16 4.49 9.06
N GLY A 42 -4.56 3.59 8.15
CA GLY A 42 -3.69 3.08 7.09
C GLY A 42 -3.21 4.20 6.14
N LEU A 43 -4.11 5.11 5.76
CA LEU A 43 -3.73 6.29 4.97
C LEU A 43 -2.80 7.22 5.74
N GLN A 44 -3.06 7.47 7.03
CA GLN A 44 -2.16 8.27 7.88
C GLN A 44 -0.76 7.67 7.98
N VAL A 45 -0.64 6.33 7.99
CA VAL A 45 0.65 5.65 7.95
C VAL A 45 1.40 6.00 6.65
N LEU A 46 0.72 5.98 5.49
CA LEU A 46 1.35 6.34 4.21
C LEU A 46 1.81 7.80 4.20
N GLU A 47 1.00 8.73 4.70
CA GLU A 47 1.39 10.14 4.85
C GLU A 47 2.62 10.32 5.75
N ASN A 48 2.71 9.56 6.84
CA ASN A 48 3.86 9.63 7.74
C ASN A 48 5.12 9.01 7.12
N LEU A 49 4.99 8.18 6.08
CA LEU A 49 6.09 7.53 5.38
C LEU A 49 6.60 8.31 4.17
N THR A 50 6.04 9.48 3.85
CA THR A 50 6.44 10.29 2.69
C THR A 50 7.93 10.63 2.68
N HIS A 51 8.55 10.84 3.84
CA HIS A 51 10.00 11.10 3.97
C HIS A 51 10.89 9.92 3.54
N ARG A 52 10.31 8.74 3.31
CA ARG A 52 10.99 7.53 2.80
C ARG A 52 10.58 7.19 1.37
N GLY A 53 9.69 7.97 0.75
CA GLY A 53 9.28 7.77 -0.63
C GLY A 53 10.24 8.44 -1.59
N ALA A 54 10.54 7.78 -2.70
CA ALA A 54 11.18 8.44 -3.83
C ALA A 54 10.18 9.41 -4.49
N GLN A 55 10.69 10.60 -4.79
CA GLN A 55 9.94 11.67 -5.45
C GLN A 55 10.49 11.86 -6.86
N GLY A 56 9.60 12.15 -7.81
CA GLY A 56 9.97 12.51 -9.17
C GLY A 56 10.62 13.90 -9.25
N ALA A 57 10.86 14.35 -10.49
CA ALA A 57 11.41 15.70 -10.74
C ALA A 57 10.39 16.83 -10.49
N ASP A 58 9.13 16.49 -10.24
CA ASP A 58 8.04 17.43 -9.93
C ASP A 58 7.39 17.07 -8.58
N ALA A 59 6.55 17.98 -8.07
CA ALA A 59 5.92 17.85 -6.76
C ALA A 59 4.73 16.86 -6.72
N HIS A 60 4.32 16.30 -7.85
CA HIS A 60 3.13 15.46 -8.00
C HIS A 60 3.45 14.00 -8.27
N THR A 61 4.66 13.71 -8.75
CA THR A 61 5.09 12.38 -9.14
C THR A 61 5.86 11.71 -8.01
N GLY A 62 5.52 10.46 -7.71
CA GLY A 62 6.30 9.56 -6.85
C GLY A 62 6.27 8.15 -7.40
N ASP A 63 7.18 7.30 -6.94
CA ASP A 63 7.36 5.95 -7.49
C ASP A 63 6.15 5.04 -7.23
N GLY A 64 5.45 5.26 -6.12
CA GLY A 64 4.20 4.57 -5.82
C GLY A 64 3.84 4.52 -4.34
N ALA A 65 2.54 4.43 -4.06
CA ALA A 65 1.99 4.16 -2.74
C ALA A 65 0.74 3.29 -2.89
N GLY A 66 0.44 2.46 -1.88
CA GLY A 66 -0.71 1.57 -1.94
C GLY A 66 -1.16 1.11 -0.56
N ILE A 67 -2.42 0.72 -0.48
CA ILE A 67 -3.02 0.12 0.72
C ILE A 67 -3.77 -1.16 0.30
N LEU A 68 -3.49 -2.25 1.01
CA LEU A 68 -4.27 -3.48 0.89
C LEU A 68 -5.29 -3.54 2.02
N LEU A 69 -6.54 -3.85 1.68
CA LEU A 69 -7.65 -3.94 2.62
C LEU A 69 -8.54 -5.14 2.32
N GLN A 70 -9.35 -5.53 3.31
CA GLN A 70 -10.35 -6.59 3.15
C GLN A 70 -11.43 -6.16 2.14
N ILE A 71 -12.02 -7.12 1.42
CA ILE A 71 -13.10 -6.85 0.46
C ILE A 71 -14.19 -5.95 1.10
N PRO A 72 -14.41 -4.72 0.58
CA PRO A 72 -15.35 -3.78 1.16
C PRO A 72 -16.78 -4.09 0.71
N HIS A 73 -17.32 -5.22 1.18
CA HIS A 73 -18.60 -5.79 0.70
C HIS A 73 -19.76 -4.80 0.71
N ALA A 74 -19.92 -3.99 1.77
CA ALA A 74 -21.01 -3.02 1.84
C ALA A 74 -20.93 -1.96 0.73
N PHE A 75 -19.72 -1.53 0.38
CA PHE A 75 -19.50 -0.62 -0.75
C PHE A 75 -19.81 -1.33 -2.08
N LEU A 76 -19.26 -2.53 -2.29
CA LEU A 76 -19.43 -3.30 -3.53
C LEU A 76 -20.89 -3.70 -3.79
N LYS A 77 -21.63 -4.13 -2.76
CA LYS A 77 -23.05 -4.48 -2.85
C LYS A 77 -23.89 -3.28 -3.28
N ARG A 78 -23.58 -2.09 -2.75
CA ARG A 78 -24.26 -0.84 -3.15
C ARG A 78 -24.00 -0.50 -4.61
N VAL A 79 -22.73 -0.40 -5.02
CA VAL A 79 -22.39 0.02 -6.40
C VAL A 79 -22.82 -1.02 -7.45
N ALA A 80 -22.78 -2.32 -7.11
CA ALA A 80 -23.33 -3.37 -7.98
C ALA A 80 -24.85 -3.21 -8.14
N GLY A 81 -25.57 -2.91 -7.06
CA GLY A 81 -27.00 -2.65 -7.08
C GLY A 81 -27.38 -1.45 -7.96
N ASP A 82 -26.57 -0.39 -7.98
CA ASP A 82 -26.76 0.77 -8.86
C ASP A 82 -26.71 0.40 -10.36
N THR A 83 -26.06 -0.73 -10.69
CA THR A 83 -25.96 -1.29 -12.05
C THR A 83 -26.90 -2.46 -12.32
N GLY A 84 -27.79 -2.79 -11.37
CA GLY A 84 -28.72 -3.93 -11.48
C GLY A 84 -28.08 -5.30 -11.22
N VAL A 85 -26.83 -5.34 -10.75
CA VAL A 85 -26.12 -6.58 -10.42
C VAL A 85 -26.37 -6.92 -8.96
N VAL A 86 -26.89 -8.13 -8.70
CA VAL A 86 -27.04 -8.66 -7.35
C VAL A 86 -25.76 -9.39 -6.95
N LEU A 87 -25.05 -8.82 -5.98
CA LEU A 87 -23.80 -9.40 -5.48
C LEU A 87 -24.11 -10.53 -4.45
N PRO A 88 -23.44 -11.69 -4.55
CA PRO A 88 -23.52 -12.76 -3.54
C PRO A 88 -23.03 -12.31 -2.15
N GLU A 89 -23.22 -13.16 -1.15
CA GLU A 89 -22.78 -12.87 0.22
C GLU A 89 -21.25 -12.91 0.34
N VAL A 90 -20.74 -12.40 1.47
CA VAL A 90 -19.29 -12.33 1.71
C VAL A 90 -18.66 -13.72 1.63
N GLY A 91 -17.67 -13.87 0.77
CA GLY A 91 -16.94 -15.13 0.55
C GLY A 91 -17.45 -15.96 -0.63
N GLU A 92 -18.57 -15.56 -1.25
CA GLU A 92 -19.14 -16.23 -2.42
C GLU A 92 -18.74 -15.57 -3.75
N TYR A 93 -17.92 -14.52 -3.70
CA TYR A 93 -17.42 -13.81 -4.88
C TYR A 93 -15.98 -13.33 -4.69
N GLY A 94 -15.28 -13.14 -5.81
CA GLY A 94 -13.95 -12.54 -5.87
C GLY A 94 -13.97 -11.13 -6.44
N VAL A 95 -12.93 -10.35 -6.17
CA VAL A 95 -12.74 -9.01 -6.74
C VAL A 95 -11.40 -8.98 -7.47
N GLY A 96 -11.42 -8.55 -8.72
CA GLY A 96 -10.21 -8.26 -9.51
C GLY A 96 -10.00 -6.76 -9.63
N GLN A 97 -8.84 -6.27 -9.21
CA GLN A 97 -8.37 -4.91 -9.52
C GLN A 97 -7.40 -5.03 -10.69
N LEU A 98 -7.75 -4.48 -11.85
CA LEU A 98 -6.97 -4.61 -13.08
C LEU A 98 -6.51 -3.25 -13.59
N PHE A 99 -5.28 -3.19 -14.11
CA PHE A 99 -4.83 -2.12 -15.00
C PHE A 99 -4.92 -2.62 -16.43
N LEU A 100 -5.71 -1.92 -17.26
CA LEU A 100 -5.92 -2.22 -18.67
C LEU A 100 -5.23 -1.14 -19.52
N PRO A 101 -4.94 -1.40 -20.81
CA PRO A 101 -4.48 -0.35 -21.72
C PRO A 101 -5.44 0.85 -21.70
N PRO A 102 -4.91 2.09 -21.71
CA PRO A 102 -5.73 3.30 -21.76
C PRO A 102 -6.47 3.46 -23.08
#